data_AF-A0A2I0K8N2-F1
#
_entry.id   AF-A0A2I0K8N2-F1
#
_cell.length_a   1.000
_cell.length_b   1.000
_cell.length_c   1.000
_cell.angle_alpha   90.00
_cell.angle_beta   90.00
_cell.angle_gamma   90.00
#
_symmetry.space_group_name_H-M   'P 1'
#
loop_
_entity.id
_entity.type
_entity.pdbx_description
1 polymer ?
#
loop_
_entity_poly.entity_id
_entity_poly.type
_entity_poly.pdbx_seq_one_letter_code
_entity_poly.pdbx_strand_id
1 'polypeptide(L)'
;MSGGGVTFKKFKPRLRSKRCFLIFPIRGSERKGLVSVEVKKKKGQYDMKLLAVDIPMATGPDQQLFLVGDEEEYRVGSGLISELRDPVLKAMAATKEFDDLDEMEEEEDAERELQEAERKHREEMEKLEKAGRE
;
A
#
# COMPACT_ATOMS: atom_id res chain seq x y z
N MET A 1 -4.96 -7.58 -20.42
CA MET A 1 -4.86 -6.95 -21.75
C MET A 1 -6.25 -6.44 -22.14
N SER A 2 -6.49 -5.12 -22.11
CA SER A 2 -7.78 -4.56 -22.54
C SER A 2 -7.69 -4.07 -24.00
N GLY A 3 -8.70 -4.40 -24.80
CA GLY A 3 -8.76 -4.07 -26.22
C GLY A 3 -8.15 -5.09 -27.18
N GLY A 4 -8.48 -4.95 -28.46
CA GLY A 4 -8.13 -5.90 -29.53
C GLY A 4 -9.23 -6.12 -30.57
N GLY A 5 -10.39 -5.48 -30.43
CA GLY A 5 -11.51 -5.59 -31.38
C GLY A 5 -11.37 -4.69 -32.61
N VAL A 6 -12.08 -5.06 -33.68
CA VAL A 6 -12.34 -4.22 -34.85
C VAL A 6 -13.42 -3.22 -34.47
N THR A 7 -13.14 -1.93 -34.64
CA THR A 7 -14.12 -0.86 -34.41
C THR A 7 -14.36 -0.12 -35.73
N PHE A 8 -15.61 0.23 -36.02
CA PHE A 8 -15.92 1.08 -37.17
C PHE A 8 -16.02 2.54 -36.70
N LYS A 9 -15.19 3.43 -37.26
CA LYS A 9 -15.35 4.87 -37.10
C LYS A 9 -15.47 5.50 -38.48
N LYS A 10 -16.62 6.12 -38.77
CA LYS A 10 -16.95 6.68 -40.10
C LYS A 10 -16.81 5.63 -41.23
N PHE A 11 -17.40 4.45 -41.06
CA PHE A 11 -17.35 3.34 -42.04
C PHE A 11 -15.94 2.82 -42.40
N LYS A 12 -14.90 3.21 -41.66
CA LYS A 12 -13.55 2.65 -41.81
C LYS A 12 -13.24 1.71 -40.64
N PRO A 13 -12.90 0.43 -40.90
CA PRO A 13 -12.47 -0.48 -39.85
C PRO A 13 -11.14 -0.01 -39.26
N ARG A 14 -11.08 0.08 -37.94
CA ARG A 14 -9.88 0.42 -37.17
C ARG A 14 -9.63 -0.67 -36.14
N LEU A 15 -8.42 -1.23 -36.16
CA LEU A 15 -7.93 -2.08 -35.08
C LEU A 15 -7.68 -1.21 -33.85
N ARG A 16 -8.33 -1.55 -32.73
CA ARG A 16 -8.05 -0.90 -31.44
C ARG A 16 -6.66 -1.30 -30.96
N SER A 17 -5.80 -0.32 -30.73
CA SER A 17 -4.49 -0.54 -30.08
C SER A 17 -4.70 -1.20 -28.71
N LYS A 18 -3.95 -2.27 -28.43
CA LYS A 18 -3.99 -2.94 -27.12
C LYS A 18 -3.41 -2.04 -26.04
N ARG A 19 -4.03 -2.01 -24.87
CA ARG A 19 -3.52 -1.36 -23.66
C ARG A 19 -3.12 -2.41 -22.62
N CYS A 20 -2.04 -2.13 -21.91
CA CYS A 20 -1.50 -2.94 -20.82
C CYS A 20 -1.47 -2.07 -19.57
N PHE A 21 -1.83 -2.70 -18.45
CA PHE A 21 -1.94 -2.06 -17.15
C PHE A 21 -1.12 -2.87 -16.17
N LEU A 22 -0.36 -2.19 -15.32
CA LEU A 22 0.33 -2.78 -14.18
C LEU A 22 -0.07 -1.98 -12.96
N ILE A 23 -0.51 -2.67 -11.92
CA ILE A 23 -0.80 -2.09 -10.62
C ILE A 23 -0.10 -2.98 -9.60
N PHE A 24 0.77 -2.40 -8.78
CA PHE A 24 1.50 -3.17 -7.78
C PHE A 24 1.92 -2.29 -6.59
N PRO A 25 1.91 -2.85 -5.37
CA PRO A 25 2.40 -2.13 -4.21
C PRO A 25 3.93 -1.99 -4.26
N ILE A 26 4.42 -0.91 -3.68
CA ILE A 26 5.83 -0.65 -3.41
C ILE A 26 6.01 -0.34 -1.92
N ARG A 27 7.20 -0.61 -1.38
CA ARG A 27 7.58 -0.30 -0.01
C ARG A 27 8.80 0.62 -0.03
N GLY A 28 8.65 1.82 0.51
CA GLY A 28 9.75 2.71 0.84
C GLY A 28 10.25 2.49 2.27
N SER A 29 11.27 3.25 2.67
CA SER A 29 11.79 3.28 4.05
C SER A 29 10.75 3.76 5.05
N GLU A 30 9.92 4.73 4.66
CA GLU A 30 8.94 5.35 5.53
C GLU A 30 7.52 4.85 5.29
N ARG A 31 7.14 4.57 4.03
CA ARG A 31 5.74 4.30 3.66
C ARG A 31 5.62 3.28 2.54
N LYS A 32 4.50 2.54 2.56
CA LYS A 32 4.02 1.74 1.43
C LYS A 32 3.34 2.69 0.42
N GLY A 33 3.30 2.32 -0.85
CA GLY A 33 2.61 3.08 -1.91
C GLY A 33 2.14 2.17 -3.03
N LEU A 34 1.28 2.66 -3.91
CA LEU A 34 0.72 1.91 -5.03
C LEU A 34 1.19 2.52 -6.35
N VAL A 35 1.84 1.72 -7.18
CA VAL A 35 2.24 2.14 -8.52
C VAL A 35 1.16 1.76 -9.52
N SER A 36 0.76 2.71 -10.35
CA SER A 36 -0.17 2.51 -11.45
C SER A 36 0.50 2.88 -12.78
N VAL A 37 0.51 1.92 -13.71
CA VAL A 37 1.13 2.08 -15.03
C VAL A 37 0.11 1.79 -16.11
N GLU A 38 0.00 2.69 -17.09
CA GLU A 38 -0.73 2.46 -18.33
C GLU A 38 0.22 2.55 -19.53
N VAL A 39 0.17 1.53 -20.39
CA VAL A 39 0.98 1.47 -21.61
C VAL A 39 0.10 1.14 -22.82
N LYS A 40 0.29 1.87 -23.91
CA LYS A 40 -0.42 1.64 -25.17
C LYS A 40 0.52 1.13 -26.25
N LYS A 41 0.18 0.01 -26.88
CA LYS A 41 0.96 -0.51 -28.02
C LYS A 41 0.66 0.28 -29.29
N LYS A 42 1.68 0.93 -29.86
CA LYS A 42 1.60 1.68 -31.13
C LYS A 42 2.70 1.17 -32.08
N LYS A 43 2.30 0.66 -33.26
CA LYS A 43 3.23 0.23 -34.32
C LYS A 43 4.40 -0.67 -33.85
N GLY A 44 4.12 -1.58 -32.91
CA GLY A 44 5.15 -2.49 -32.36
C GLY A 44 5.89 -1.95 -31.13
N GLN A 45 5.81 -0.65 -30.84
CA GLN A 45 6.40 -0.03 -29.66
C GLN A 45 5.38 0.17 -28.54
N TYR A 46 5.88 0.25 -27.31
CA TYR A 46 5.10 0.51 -26.12
C TYR A 46 5.27 1.97 -25.72
N ASP A 47 4.17 2.71 -25.78
CA ASP A 47 4.10 4.13 -25.45
C ASP A 47 3.48 4.26 -24.05
N MET A 48 4.28 4.64 -23.07
CA MET A 48 3.82 4.86 -21.69
C MET A 48 2.85 6.05 -21.67
N LYS A 49 1.66 5.83 -21.13
CA LYS A 49 0.59 6.82 -21.06
C LYS A 49 0.48 7.38 -19.65
N LEU A 50 0.72 6.53 -18.67
CA LEU A 50 0.64 6.89 -17.27
C LEU A 50 1.71 6.13 -16.49
N LEU A 51 2.37 6.85 -15.58
CA LEU A 51 3.15 6.30 -14.49
C LEU A 51 2.89 7.17 -13.27
N ALA A 52 2.12 6.63 -12.33
CA ALA A 52 1.71 7.32 -11.12
C ALA A 52 1.98 6.48 -9.88
N VAL A 53 2.19 7.17 -8.75
CA VAL A 53 2.42 6.57 -7.44
C VAL A 53 1.48 7.21 -6.44
N ASP A 54 0.65 6.40 -5.79
CA ASP A 54 -0.23 6.81 -4.69
C ASP A 54 0.42 6.42 -3.36
N ILE A 55 0.60 7.39 -2.47
CA ILE A 55 1.21 7.18 -1.15
C ILE A 55 0.15 7.52 -0.10
N PRO A 56 -0.42 6.51 0.59
CA PRO A 56 -1.36 6.74 1.66
C PRO A 56 -0.70 7.53 2.80
N MET A 57 -1.35 8.62 3.22
CA MET A 57 -0.82 9.49 4.27
C MET A 57 -1.47 9.17 5.61
N ALA A 58 -0.66 9.08 6.68
CA ALA A 58 -1.18 8.87 8.03
C ALA A 58 -2.09 10.02 8.51
N THR A 59 -1.81 11.25 8.05
CA THR A 59 -2.60 12.44 8.34
C THR A 59 -2.70 13.29 7.09
N GLY A 60 -3.92 13.77 6.79
CA GLY A 60 -4.18 14.58 5.61
C GLY A 60 -4.49 13.75 4.36
N PRO A 61 -4.63 14.39 3.19
CA PRO A 61 -4.94 13.70 1.95
C PRO A 61 -3.75 12.87 1.47
N ASP A 62 -4.06 11.72 0.86
CA ASP A 62 -3.07 10.88 0.20
C ASP A 62 -2.28 11.66 -0.85
N GLN A 63 -0.99 11.38 -0.93
CA GLN A 63 -0.13 12.03 -1.91
C GLN A 63 -0.16 11.23 -3.22
N GLN A 64 -0.45 11.93 -4.32
CA GLN A 64 -0.42 11.35 -5.66
C GLN A 64 0.68 12.00 -6.48
N LEU A 65 1.60 11.18 -6.97
CA LEU A 65 2.75 11.61 -7.76
C LEU A 65 2.62 11.09 -9.19
N PHE A 66 2.79 11.99 -10.16
CA PHE A 66 2.77 11.66 -11.58
C PHE A 66 4.18 11.81 -12.17
N LEU A 67 4.77 10.70 -12.61
CA LEU A 67 6.04 10.70 -13.33
C LEU A 67 5.81 10.81 -14.85
N VAL A 68 4.72 10.24 -15.33
CA VAL A 68 4.25 10.33 -16.73
C VAL A 68 2.74 10.48 -16.73
N GLY A 69 2.23 11.43 -17.52
CA GLY A 69 0.81 11.78 -17.58
C GLY A 69 0.40 12.74 -16.47
N ASP A 70 -0.90 12.95 -16.32
CA ASP A 70 -1.51 13.81 -15.29
C ASP A 70 -2.73 13.16 -14.61
N GLU A 71 -3.36 13.92 -13.71
CA GLU A 71 -4.56 13.48 -12.98
C GLU A 71 -5.75 13.19 -13.90
N GLU A 72 -5.92 13.96 -14.98
CA GLU A 72 -6.99 13.71 -15.95
C GLU A 72 -6.76 12.39 -16.68
N GLU A 73 -5.54 12.10 -17.09
CA GLU A 73 -5.18 10.84 -17.74
C GLU A 73 -5.22 9.66 -16.78
N TYR A 74 -4.98 9.90 -15.50
CA TYR A 74 -5.16 8.94 -14.42
C TYR A 74 -6.64 8.63 -14.15
N ARG A 75 -7.51 9.65 -14.09
CA ARG A 75 -8.97 9.48 -13.87
C ARG A 75 -9.71 8.97 -15.09
N VAL A 76 -9.36 9.47 -16.29
CA VAL A 76 -9.98 9.09 -17.57
C VAL A 76 -9.34 7.81 -18.14
N GLY A 77 -8.22 7.36 -17.59
CA GLY A 77 -7.40 6.24 -18.04
C GLY A 77 -8.15 4.91 -18.12
N SER A 78 -8.80 4.62 -19.24
CA SER A 78 -9.49 3.35 -19.57
C SER A 78 -10.54 2.81 -18.57
N GLY A 79 -10.75 3.46 -17.43
CA GLY A 79 -11.59 3.01 -16.31
C GLY A 79 -10.96 1.95 -15.41
N LEU A 80 -10.07 1.10 -15.94
CA LEU A 80 -9.58 -0.07 -15.18
C LEU A 80 -8.68 0.31 -13.99
N ILE A 81 -7.78 1.29 -14.16
CA ILE A 81 -6.90 1.71 -13.06
C ILE A 81 -7.72 2.38 -11.96
N SER A 82 -8.63 3.28 -12.32
CA SER A 82 -9.51 3.94 -11.34
C SER A 82 -10.38 2.95 -10.57
N GLU A 83 -10.86 1.87 -11.21
CA GLU A 83 -11.67 0.86 -10.54
C GLU A 83 -10.87 -0.03 -9.58
N LEU A 84 -9.61 -0.35 -9.93
CA LEU A 84 -8.77 -1.25 -9.12
C LEU A 84 -7.98 -0.52 -8.02
N ARG A 85 -7.75 0.78 -8.17
CA ARG A 85 -6.94 1.58 -7.24
C ARG A 85 -7.51 1.56 -5.83
N ASP A 86 -8.74 2.05 -5.67
CA ASP A 86 -9.29 2.31 -4.34
C ASP A 86 -9.43 1.03 -3.50
N PRO A 87 -9.88 -0.12 -4.04
CA PRO A 87 -9.87 -1.37 -3.30
C PRO A 87 -8.47 -1.80 -2.85
N VAL A 88 -7.44 -1.60 -3.68
CA VAL A 88 -6.06 -1.98 -3.35
C VAL A 88 -5.48 -1.04 -2.30
N LEU A 89 -5.69 0.27 -2.44
CA LEU A 89 -5.27 1.24 -1.43
C LEU A 89 -5.92 0.97 -0.07
N LYS A 90 -7.23 0.69 -0.06
CA LYS A 90 -7.95 0.35 1.18
C LYS A 90 -7.41 -0.93 1.82
N ALA A 91 -7.13 -1.96 1.02
CA ALA A 91 -6.54 -3.19 1.52
C ALA A 91 -5.14 -2.92 2.12
N MET A 92 -4.33 -2.09 1.46
CA MET A 92 -3.01 -1.71 1.96
C MET A 92 -3.06 -0.90 3.26
N ALA A 93 -4.02 0.02 3.40
CA ALA A 93 -4.23 0.80 4.61
C ALA A 93 -4.66 -0.09 5.78
N ALA A 94 -5.62 -1.00 5.56
CA ALA A 94 -6.06 -1.94 6.58
C ALA A 94 -4.92 -2.83 7.08
N THR A 95 -4.06 -3.35 6.19
CA THR A 95 -2.87 -4.11 6.61
C THR A 95 -1.94 -3.30 7.49
N LYS A 96 -1.76 -2.00 7.22
CA LYS A 96 -0.92 -1.14 8.06
C LYS A 96 -1.52 -0.95 9.46
N GLU A 97 -2.84 -0.75 9.55
CA GLU A 97 -3.50 -0.60 10.85
C GLU A 97 -3.36 -1.85 11.73
N PHE A 98 -3.41 -3.05 11.14
CA PHE A 98 -3.12 -4.28 11.87
C PHE A 98 -1.65 -4.38 12.26
N ASP A 99 -0.71 -4.11 11.33
CA ASP A 99 0.73 -4.11 11.63
C ASP A 99 1.05 -3.14 12.81
N ASP A 100 0.45 -1.93 12.81
CA ASP A 100 0.65 -0.92 13.86
C ASP A 100 0.04 -1.34 15.21
N LEU A 101 -1.11 -2.03 15.22
CA LEU A 101 -1.76 -2.53 16.44
C LEU A 101 -1.00 -3.69 17.06
N ASP A 102 -0.52 -4.62 16.24
CA ASP A 102 0.29 -5.76 16.70
C ASP A 102 1.57 -5.24 17.40
N GLU A 103 2.23 -4.22 16.83
CA GLU A 103 3.42 -3.60 17.44
C GLU A 103 3.12 -2.93 18.79
N MET A 104 1.96 -2.28 18.93
CA MET A 104 1.52 -1.71 20.21
C MET A 104 1.20 -2.78 21.26
N GLU A 105 0.54 -3.87 20.88
CA GLU A 105 0.23 -4.97 21.79
C GLU A 105 1.52 -5.66 22.28
N GLU A 106 2.50 -5.86 21.39
CA GLU A 106 3.81 -6.41 21.74
C GLU A 106 4.57 -5.53 22.73
N GLU A 107 4.53 -4.20 22.56
CA GLU A 107 5.13 -3.25 23.51
C GLU A 107 4.44 -3.29 24.88
N GLU A 108 3.10 -3.29 24.92
CA GLU A 108 2.34 -3.37 26.18
C GLU A 108 2.62 -4.67 26.96
N ASP A 109 2.67 -5.79 26.25
CA ASP A 109 2.95 -7.09 26.87
C ASP A 109 4.39 -7.15 27.41
N ALA A 110 5.36 -6.61 26.68
CA ALA A 110 6.74 -6.51 27.15
C ALA A 110 6.86 -5.64 28.42
N GLU A 111 6.13 -4.53 28.50
CA GLU A 111 6.10 -3.68 29.70
C GLU A 111 5.48 -4.43 30.90
N ARG A 112 4.39 -5.17 30.68
CA ARG A 112 3.74 -5.96 31.75
C ARG A 112 4.65 -7.06 32.26
N GLU A 113 5.31 -7.80 31.38
CA GLU A 113 6.27 -8.85 31.77
C GLU A 113 7.43 -8.28 32.59
N LEU A 114 7.95 -7.11 32.21
CA LEU A 114 9.00 -6.44 32.96
C LEU A 114 8.53 -6.06 34.37
N GLN A 115 7.34 -5.45 34.50
CA GLN A 115 6.77 -5.09 35.79
C GLN A 115 6.50 -6.31 36.69
N GLU A 116 6.03 -7.42 36.10
CA GLU A 116 5.83 -8.66 36.86
C GLU A 116 7.16 -9.27 37.32
N ALA A 117 8.18 -9.25 36.48
CA ALA A 117 9.51 -9.73 36.82
C ALA A 117 10.12 -8.89 37.95
N GLU A 118 9.99 -7.56 37.89
CA GLU A 118 10.42 -6.66 38.96
C GLU A 118 9.67 -6.91 40.27
N ARG A 119 8.34 -7.11 40.21
CA ARG A 119 7.53 -7.45 41.39
C ARG A 119 7.98 -8.77 42.01
N LYS A 120 8.14 -9.82 41.20
CA LYS A 120 8.61 -11.14 41.66
C LYS A 120 9.99 -11.04 42.30
N HIS A 121 10.91 -10.32 41.66
CA HIS A 121 12.25 -10.09 42.20
C HIS A 121 12.23 -9.36 43.54
N ARG A 122 11.38 -8.34 43.69
CA ARG A 122 11.22 -7.64 44.98
C ARG A 122 10.67 -8.57 46.07
N GLU A 123 9.65 -9.35 45.75
CA GLU A 123 9.06 -10.32 46.68
C GLU A 123 10.05 -11.41 47.10
N GLU A 124 10.91 -11.89 46.21
CA GLU A 124 11.97 -12.84 46.53
C GLU A 124 13.03 -12.24 47.46
N MET A 125 13.48 -11.00 47.19
CA MET A 125 14.42 -10.28 48.04
C MET A 125 13.84 -10.07 49.46
N GLU A 126 12.57 -9.68 49.58
CA GLU A 126 11.91 -9.53 50.89
C GLU A 126 11.80 -10.85 51.66
N LYS A 127 11.58 -11.98 50.98
CA LYS A 127 11.55 -13.31 51.61
C LYS A 127 12.93 -13.72 52.12
N LEU A 128 13.98 -13.47 51.34
CA LEU A 128 15.36 -13.76 51.73
C LEU A 128 15.81 -12.90 52.92
N GLU A 129 15.45 -11.61 52.95
CA GLU A 129 15.75 -10.73 54.08
C GLU A 129 15.05 -11.15 55.37
N LYS A 130 13.81 -11.64 55.29
CA LYS A 130 13.08 -12.16 56.46
C LYS A 130 13.67 -13.49 56.96
N ALA A 131 14.09 -14.37 56.06
CA ALA A 131 14.68 -15.67 56.41
C ALA A 131 16.09 -15.55 57.02
N GLY A 132 16.86 -14.52 56.67
CA GLY A 132 18.19 -14.27 57.25
C GLY A 132 18.20 -13.57 58.61
N ARG A 133 17.02 -13.26 59.18
CA ARG A 133 16.85 -12.52 60.43
C ARG A 133 16.34 -13.37 61.61
N GLU A 134 16.11 -14.66 61.37
CA GLU A 134 15.90 -15.72 62.39
C GLU A 134 17.21 -16.45 62.70
#